data_AF-A0A7G8PRT1-F1
#
_entry.id   AF-A0A7G8PRT1-F1
#
_cell.length_a   1.000
_cell.length_b   1.000
_cell.length_c   1.000
_cell.angle_alpha   90.00
_cell.angle_beta   90.00
_cell.angle_gamma   90.00
#
_symmetry.space_group_name_H-M   'P 1'
#
loop_
_entity.id
_entity.type
_entity.pdbx_description
1 polymer ?
#
loop_
_entity_poly.entity_id
_entity_poly.type
_entity_poly.pdbx_seq_one_letter_code
_entity_poly.pdbx_strand_id
1 'polypeptide(L)'
;MVLKLTVEDFKKYLLDFIEKSEIKEMDRLKLRLSDLGNEKNDYKSMPRKVSLGNIRSKGETAFQRGIFNSQNTLLDYGNTLKEVNWLDLEIPVVLNKNPRRPSLDLIGITSDDIPVICELKYHKSKSDHPIYGIVELLMYYYYILCNHELLDKYDIHHTGLKKFEWSFIANFESPKLLLVANKRYWNRWLNRIGEEIFSSQMKYFKDNLNVNIECFSTDDEDFEAQKGDCEKYIPVISSNRWLKVI
;
A
#
# COMPACT_ATOMS: atom_id res chain seq x y z
N MET A 1 8.86 10.70 -28.02
CA MET A 1 9.82 9.89 -27.25
C MET A 1 9.72 10.35 -25.81
N VAL A 2 8.97 9.63 -24.96
CA VAL A 2 8.85 9.98 -23.54
C VAL A 2 10.12 9.46 -22.87
N LEU A 3 10.91 10.35 -22.25
CA LEU A 3 12.07 9.95 -21.46
C LEU A 3 11.60 9.03 -20.33
N LYS A 4 12.21 7.84 -20.21
CA LYS A 4 11.94 6.93 -19.09
C LYS A 4 12.41 7.62 -17.82
N LEU A 5 11.50 7.88 -16.89
CA LEU A 5 11.77 8.51 -15.61
C LEU A 5 12.83 7.69 -14.85
N THR A 6 13.90 8.35 -14.38
CA THR A 6 14.93 7.68 -13.57
C THR A 6 14.45 7.50 -12.13
N VAL A 7 15.10 6.60 -11.38
CA VAL A 7 14.82 6.40 -9.94
C VAL A 7 15.12 7.68 -9.16
N GLU A 8 16.18 8.40 -9.54
CA GLU A 8 16.56 9.70 -8.98
C GLU A 8 15.51 10.78 -9.26
N ASP A 9 14.99 10.85 -10.49
CA ASP A 9 13.93 11.79 -10.83
C ASP A 9 12.66 11.49 -10.02
N PHE A 10 12.29 10.20 -9.90
CA PHE A 10 11.15 9.77 -9.09
C PHE A 10 11.25 10.28 -7.64
N LYS A 11 12.41 10.08 -7.00
CA LYS A 11 12.68 10.58 -5.65
C LYS A 11 12.56 12.10 -5.58
N LYS A 12 13.16 12.81 -6.54
CA LYS A 12 13.15 14.27 -6.59
C LYS A 12 11.73 14.82 -6.70
N TYR A 13 10.90 14.25 -7.57
CA TYR A 13 9.49 14.63 -7.71
C TYR A 13 8.70 14.40 -6.41
N LEU A 14 8.90 13.27 -5.73
CA LEU A 14 8.26 13.02 -4.44
C LEU A 14 8.69 14.04 -3.37
N LEU A 15 10.00 14.33 -3.27
CA LEU A 15 10.51 15.32 -2.32
C LEU A 15 9.96 16.72 -2.61
N ASP A 16 9.94 17.15 -3.87
CA ASP A 16 9.39 18.45 -4.28
C ASP A 16 7.89 18.57 -3.94
N PHE A 17 7.12 17.51 -4.17
CA PHE A 17 5.70 17.47 -3.78
C PHE A 17 5.54 17.57 -2.25
N ILE A 18 6.30 16.78 -1.51
CA ILE A 18 6.28 16.76 -0.03
C ILE A 18 6.60 18.15 0.53
N GLU A 19 7.60 18.83 -0.02
CA GLU A 19 8.03 20.17 0.43
C GLU A 19 6.99 21.25 0.19
N LYS A 20 6.20 21.13 -0.88
CA LYS A 20 5.12 22.06 -1.23
C LYS A 20 3.79 21.72 -0.56
N SER A 21 3.70 20.56 0.09
CA SER A 21 2.46 20.11 0.72
C SER A 21 2.19 20.85 2.02
N GLU A 22 0.95 21.29 2.23
CA GLU A 22 0.50 21.89 3.49
C GLU A 22 0.12 20.83 4.56
N ILE A 23 0.22 19.54 4.22
CA ILE A 23 -0.12 18.43 5.12
C ILE A 23 1.02 18.25 6.14
N LYS A 24 0.77 18.60 7.40
CA LYS A 24 1.78 18.61 8.48
C LYS A 24 2.47 17.27 8.69
N GLU A 25 1.77 16.16 8.45
CA GLU A 25 2.30 14.82 8.64
C GLU A 25 3.40 14.46 7.61
N MET A 26 3.52 15.19 6.51
CA MET A 26 4.46 14.92 5.40
C MET A 26 5.93 15.01 5.80
N ASP A 27 6.29 15.79 6.83
CA ASP A 27 7.67 15.88 7.31
C ASP A 27 8.24 14.51 7.70
N ARG A 28 7.39 13.60 8.20
CA ARG A 28 7.81 12.25 8.54
C ARG A 28 8.19 11.44 7.30
N LEU A 29 7.44 11.61 6.21
CA LEU A 29 7.74 10.97 4.93
C LEU A 29 8.99 11.59 4.29
N LYS A 30 9.18 12.91 4.39
CA LYS A 30 10.40 13.60 3.96
C LYS A 30 11.65 12.99 4.61
N LEU A 31 11.62 12.84 5.93
CA LEU A 31 12.73 12.28 6.70
C LEU A 31 13.02 10.83 6.29
N ARG A 32 11.99 10.00 6.12
CA ARG A 32 12.14 8.61 5.66
C ARG A 32 12.70 8.53 4.24
N LEU A 33 12.20 9.34 3.31
CA LEU A 33 12.64 9.38 1.92
C LEU A 33 14.08 9.91 1.78
N SER A 34 14.52 10.76 2.72
CA SER A 34 15.89 11.28 2.76
C SER A 34 16.90 10.35 3.44
N ASP A 35 16.43 9.30 4.12
CA ASP A 35 17.29 8.33 4.79
C ASP A 35 17.91 7.35 3.79
N LEU A 36 19.18 7.58 3.46
CA LEU A 36 19.98 6.73 2.56
C LEU A 36 20.06 5.26 3.03
N GLY A 37 19.85 5.00 4.32
CA GLY A 37 19.79 3.64 4.86
C GLY A 37 18.58 2.83 4.38
N ASN A 38 17.56 3.49 3.81
CA ASN A 38 16.43 2.83 3.16
C ASN A 38 16.71 2.47 1.68
N GLU A 39 17.78 3.01 1.09
CA GLU A 39 18.13 2.84 -0.33
C GLU A 39 19.37 1.97 -0.56
N LYS A 40 20.34 2.01 0.36
CA LYS A 40 21.70 1.50 0.09
C LYS A 40 22.21 0.47 1.08
N ASN A 41 21.45 0.20 2.14
CA ASN A 41 21.87 -0.80 3.12
C ASN A 41 21.70 -2.21 2.55
N ASP A 42 22.54 -3.13 3.03
CA ASP A 42 22.57 -4.54 2.61
C ASP A 42 22.32 -5.46 3.81
N TYR A 43 21.41 -5.07 4.72
CA TYR A 43 21.04 -5.91 5.84
C TYR A 43 19.81 -6.74 5.49
N LYS A 44 19.91 -8.07 5.60
CA LYS A 44 18.79 -8.99 5.39
C LYS A 44 17.62 -8.68 6.35
N SER A 45 16.59 -8.03 5.81
CA SER A 45 15.37 -7.66 6.53
C SER A 45 14.40 -8.84 6.58
N MET A 46 14.30 -9.53 7.72
CA MET A 46 13.30 -10.60 7.86
C MET A 46 11.91 -10.04 8.18
N PRO A 47 10.86 -10.38 7.41
CA PRO A 47 9.49 -9.96 7.73
C PRO A 47 9.09 -10.45 9.12
N ARG A 48 8.30 -9.65 9.83
CA ARG A 48 7.85 -9.99 11.18
C ARG A 48 6.74 -11.01 11.08
N LYS A 49 6.80 -12.09 11.87
CA LYS A 49 5.73 -13.08 11.91
C LYS A 49 4.35 -12.43 12.09
N VAL A 50 3.50 -12.58 11.09
CA VAL A 50 2.10 -12.12 11.10
C VAL A 50 1.17 -13.19 11.68
N SER A 51 0.19 -12.76 12.48
CA SER A 51 -0.90 -13.61 12.97
C SER A 51 -2.15 -13.35 12.12
N LEU A 52 -2.63 -14.37 11.40
CA LEU A 52 -3.80 -14.25 10.53
C LEU A 52 -5.14 -14.47 11.25
N GLY A 53 -5.14 -15.26 12.33
CA GLY A 53 -6.39 -15.72 12.97
C GLY A 53 -6.47 -15.52 14.49
N ASN A 54 -5.52 -14.81 15.10
CA ASN A 54 -5.46 -14.68 16.56
C ASN A 54 -4.98 -13.28 16.94
N ILE A 55 -5.75 -12.26 16.57
CA ILE A 55 -5.38 -10.86 16.81
C ILE A 55 -6.31 -10.19 17.82
N ARG A 56 -5.78 -9.19 18.54
CA ARG A 56 -6.57 -8.35 19.46
C ARG A 56 -7.10 -7.07 18.81
N SER A 57 -6.52 -6.68 17.67
CA SER A 57 -6.76 -5.41 16.98
C SER A 57 -8.17 -5.37 16.36
N LYS A 58 -8.75 -4.17 16.31
CA LYS A 58 -10.09 -3.90 15.75
C LYS A 58 -10.04 -2.76 14.72
N GLY A 59 -8.83 -2.35 14.33
CA GLY A 59 -8.57 -1.26 13.39
C GLY A 59 -7.95 -1.79 12.10
N GLU A 60 -7.03 -1.04 11.52
CA GLU A 60 -6.41 -1.34 10.23
C GLU A 60 -5.76 -2.73 10.14
N THR A 61 -5.11 -3.21 11.21
CA THR A 61 -4.61 -4.59 11.24
C THR A 61 -5.71 -5.62 11.07
N ALA A 62 -6.89 -5.43 11.68
CA ALA A 62 -8.01 -6.34 11.50
C ALA A 62 -8.55 -6.31 10.07
N PHE A 63 -8.62 -5.11 9.51
CA PHE A 63 -8.99 -4.89 8.11
C PHE A 63 -8.05 -5.62 7.15
N GLN A 64 -6.74 -5.44 7.30
CA GLN A 64 -5.71 -6.12 6.51
C GLN A 64 -5.80 -7.64 6.64
N ARG A 65 -5.97 -8.19 7.85
CA ARG A 65 -6.12 -9.64 8.05
C ARG A 65 -7.41 -10.18 7.44
N GLY A 66 -8.52 -9.45 7.56
CA GLY A 66 -9.78 -9.84 6.93
C GLY A 66 -9.66 -9.94 5.40
N ILE A 67 -8.98 -8.98 4.78
CA ILE A 67 -8.66 -9.00 3.33
C ILE A 67 -7.74 -10.16 2.98
N PHE A 68 -6.63 -10.34 3.69
CA PHE A 68 -5.71 -11.41 3.35
C PHE A 68 -6.32 -12.80 3.53
N ASN A 69 -7.18 -12.96 4.55
CA ASN A 69 -7.91 -14.21 4.80
C ASN A 69 -8.97 -14.52 3.74
N SER A 70 -9.49 -13.53 2.99
CA SER A 70 -10.39 -13.79 1.85
C SER A 70 -9.65 -14.34 0.62
N GLN A 71 -8.32 -14.39 0.66
CA GLN A 71 -7.38 -14.85 -0.39
C GLN A 71 -7.34 -13.99 -1.65
N ASN A 72 -8.51 -13.60 -2.16
CA ASN A 72 -8.63 -12.74 -3.33
C ASN A 72 -9.55 -11.53 -3.07
N THR A 73 -9.46 -10.60 -4.00
CA THR A 73 -10.26 -9.38 -4.08
C THR A 73 -10.73 -9.16 -5.51
N LEU A 74 -11.95 -8.68 -5.70
CA LEU A 74 -12.50 -8.25 -6.98
C LEU A 74 -12.49 -6.72 -7.08
N LEU A 75 -11.61 -6.17 -7.90
CA LEU A 75 -11.57 -4.75 -8.26
C LEU A 75 -12.69 -4.45 -9.25
N ASP A 76 -13.63 -3.63 -8.84
CA ASP A 76 -14.81 -3.28 -9.62
C ASP A 76 -14.70 -1.87 -10.21
N TYR A 77 -14.62 -1.82 -11.53
CA TYR A 77 -14.56 -0.60 -12.34
C TYR A 77 -15.94 -0.19 -12.88
N GLY A 78 -17.02 -0.78 -12.37
CA GLY A 78 -18.40 -0.56 -12.77
C GLY A 78 -18.83 -1.43 -13.97
N ASN A 79 -18.01 -1.48 -15.03
CA ASN A 79 -18.27 -2.28 -16.23
C ASN A 79 -17.44 -3.57 -16.31
N THR A 80 -16.37 -3.66 -15.51
CA THR A 80 -15.41 -4.75 -15.55
C THR A 80 -14.96 -5.09 -14.14
N LEU A 81 -14.72 -6.38 -13.91
CA LEU A 81 -14.15 -6.90 -12.67
C LEU A 81 -12.77 -7.44 -12.97
N LYS A 82 -11.80 -7.14 -12.11
CA LYS A 82 -10.45 -7.71 -12.15
C LYS A 82 -10.14 -8.35 -10.80
N GLU A 83 -9.73 -9.61 -10.82
CA GLU A 83 -9.36 -10.32 -9.61
C GLU A 83 -7.89 -10.04 -9.25
N VAL A 84 -7.64 -9.86 -7.95
CA VAL A 84 -6.31 -9.78 -7.35
C VAL A 84 -6.16 -10.93 -6.36
N ASN A 85 -5.09 -11.70 -6.51
CA ASN A 85 -4.68 -12.72 -5.54
C ASN A 85 -3.58 -12.13 -4.64
N TRP A 86 -3.79 -12.17 -3.32
CA TRP A 86 -2.81 -11.66 -2.37
C TRP A 86 -1.69 -12.67 -2.12
N LEU A 87 -0.45 -12.20 -2.18
CA LEU A 87 0.75 -13.02 -2.10
C LEU A 87 1.39 -12.93 -0.70
N ASP A 88 1.52 -11.71 -0.17
CA ASP A 88 2.12 -11.44 1.13
C ASP A 88 1.56 -10.14 1.76
N LEU A 89 1.91 -9.87 3.01
CA LEU A 89 1.46 -8.72 3.82
C LEU A 89 2.50 -8.32 4.87
N GLU A 90 2.52 -7.04 5.28
CA GLU A 90 3.52 -6.47 6.20
C GLU A 90 4.98 -6.78 5.83
N ILE A 91 5.25 -6.80 4.52
CA ILE A 91 6.53 -7.24 3.96
C ILE A 91 7.48 -6.05 3.78
N PRO A 92 8.72 -6.12 4.31
CA PRO A 92 9.63 -4.99 4.26
C PRO A 92 10.18 -4.77 2.85
N VAL A 93 10.25 -3.50 2.44
CA VAL A 93 10.79 -3.08 1.13
C VAL A 93 12.17 -2.43 1.21
N VAL A 94 12.76 -2.44 2.42
CA VAL A 94 14.08 -1.90 2.70
C VAL A 94 14.93 -2.88 3.49
N LEU A 95 16.24 -2.76 3.37
CA LEU A 95 17.23 -3.71 3.88
C LEU A 95 18.00 -3.12 5.06
N ASN A 96 17.34 -2.94 6.20
CA ASN A 96 17.96 -2.33 7.38
C ASN A 96 17.56 -3.04 8.67
N LYS A 97 18.30 -2.75 9.75
CA LYS A 97 18.09 -3.36 11.07
C LYS A 97 16.87 -2.82 11.81
N ASN A 98 16.19 -1.80 11.28
CA ASN A 98 15.14 -1.10 12.01
C ASN A 98 13.92 -2.03 12.17
N PRO A 99 13.44 -2.25 13.41
CA PRO A 99 12.24 -3.03 13.64
C PRO A 99 10.98 -2.36 13.03
N ARG A 100 10.93 -1.04 12.94
CA ARG A 100 9.83 -0.24 12.37
C ARG A 100 10.24 0.34 11.01
N ARG A 101 10.62 -0.55 10.10
CA ARG A 101 11.05 -0.18 8.75
C ARG A 101 9.86 -0.15 7.77
N PRO A 102 9.96 0.64 6.68
CA PRO A 102 9.03 0.61 5.55
C PRO A 102 8.63 -0.81 5.16
N SER A 103 7.34 -1.09 5.23
CA SER A 103 6.77 -2.39 4.88
C SER A 103 5.43 -2.16 4.18
N LEU A 104 5.17 -2.91 3.12
CA LEU A 104 3.89 -2.86 2.41
C LEU A 104 2.79 -3.45 3.26
N ASP A 105 1.59 -2.89 3.15
CA ASP A 105 0.42 -3.51 3.76
C ASP A 105 0.06 -4.81 3.06
N LEU A 106 -0.07 -4.78 1.73
CA LEU A 106 -0.40 -5.95 0.92
C LEU A 106 0.36 -5.92 -0.41
N ILE A 107 0.72 -7.11 -0.88
CA ILE A 107 1.27 -7.31 -2.23
C ILE A 107 0.56 -8.47 -2.92
N GLY A 108 0.24 -8.30 -4.19
CA GLY A 108 -0.63 -9.20 -4.93
C GLY A 108 -0.29 -9.26 -6.43
N ILE A 109 -1.07 -10.06 -7.15
CA ILE A 109 -1.01 -10.17 -8.60
C ILE A 109 -2.41 -10.30 -9.17
N THR A 110 -2.70 -9.65 -10.29
CA THR A 110 -3.98 -9.83 -10.98
C THR A 110 -4.04 -11.18 -11.70
N SER A 111 -5.22 -11.60 -12.14
CA SER A 111 -5.39 -12.76 -13.02
C SER A 111 -4.65 -12.65 -14.36
N ASP A 112 -4.28 -11.43 -14.77
CA ASP A 112 -3.56 -11.13 -16.00
C ASP A 112 -2.07 -10.85 -15.73
N ASP A 113 -1.56 -11.37 -14.61
CA ASP A 113 -0.16 -11.27 -14.17
C ASP A 113 0.36 -9.83 -13.99
N ILE A 114 -0.51 -8.87 -13.62
CA ILE A 114 -0.09 -7.51 -13.29
C ILE A 114 0.23 -7.43 -11.79
N PRO A 115 1.45 -7.01 -11.39
CA PRO A 115 1.78 -6.80 -9.98
C PRO A 115 0.89 -5.75 -9.33
N VAL A 116 0.55 -5.99 -8.07
CA VAL A 116 -0.26 -5.08 -7.25
C VAL A 116 0.48 -4.77 -5.96
N ILE A 117 0.70 -3.49 -5.70
CA ILE A 117 1.23 -2.96 -4.44
C ILE A 117 0.11 -2.17 -3.79
N CYS A 118 -0.23 -2.47 -2.55
CA CYS A 118 -1.41 -1.92 -1.91
C CYS A 118 -1.11 -1.34 -0.52
N GLU A 119 -1.59 -0.12 -0.31
CA GLU A 119 -1.64 0.59 0.96
C GLU A 119 -3.09 0.62 1.46
N LEU A 120 -3.31 0.29 2.73
CA LEU A 120 -4.63 0.28 3.34
C LEU A 120 -4.78 1.48 4.27
N LYS A 121 -6.00 2.03 4.35
CA LYS A 121 -6.39 2.97 5.39
C LYS A 121 -7.73 2.55 6.01
N TYR A 122 -7.86 2.66 7.32
CA TYR A 122 -9.11 2.31 8.01
C TYR A 122 -9.62 3.40 8.95
N HIS A 123 -10.89 3.80 8.79
CA HIS A 123 -11.46 4.93 9.54
C HIS A 123 -11.75 4.65 11.03
N LYS A 124 -10.69 4.62 11.85
CA LYS A 124 -10.73 4.83 13.31
C LYS A 124 -9.78 5.93 13.79
N SER A 125 -8.79 6.30 12.99
CA SER A 125 -7.79 7.33 13.28
C SER A 125 -8.18 8.67 12.62
N LYS A 126 -7.91 9.80 13.29
CA LYS A 126 -8.25 11.15 12.80
C LYS A 126 -7.20 11.74 11.86
N SER A 127 -6.02 11.12 11.73
CA SER A 127 -4.79 11.72 11.17
C SER A 127 -4.34 11.17 9.81
N ASP A 128 -5.12 10.32 9.15
CA ASP A 128 -4.64 9.58 7.98
C ASP A 128 -5.14 10.21 6.68
N HIS A 129 -4.53 11.31 6.25
CA HIS A 129 -4.90 12.00 5.00
C HIS A 129 -4.66 11.10 3.76
N PRO A 130 -5.56 11.04 2.76
CA PRO A 130 -5.39 10.16 1.59
C PRO A 130 -4.10 10.43 0.81
N ILE A 131 -3.78 11.70 0.57
CA ILE A 131 -2.52 12.09 -0.08
C ILE A 131 -1.28 11.62 0.70
N TYR A 132 -1.32 11.59 2.03
CA TYR A 132 -0.22 10.99 2.81
C TYR A 132 -0.10 9.49 2.49
N GLY A 133 -1.21 8.75 2.42
CA GLY A 133 -1.22 7.34 2.03
C GLY A 133 -0.72 7.11 0.60
N ILE A 134 -1.07 7.99 -0.35
CA ILE A 134 -0.56 7.94 -1.73
C ILE A 134 0.96 8.14 -1.77
N VAL A 135 1.48 9.14 -1.05
CA VAL A 135 2.92 9.39 -0.99
C VAL A 135 3.64 8.23 -0.32
N GLU A 136 3.09 7.66 0.76
CA GLU A 136 3.65 6.48 1.43
C GLU A 136 3.72 5.26 0.48
N LEU A 137 2.64 5.00 -0.26
CA LEU A 137 2.59 3.97 -1.31
C LEU A 137 3.64 4.18 -2.41
N LEU A 138 3.77 5.41 -2.91
CA LEU A 138 4.77 5.77 -3.92
C LEU A 138 6.20 5.63 -3.38
N MET A 139 6.43 5.95 -2.12
CA MET A 139 7.71 5.72 -1.46
C MET A 139 8.05 4.23 -1.36
N TYR A 140 7.08 3.37 -1.06
CA TYR A 140 7.33 1.94 -1.06
C TYR A 140 7.68 1.42 -2.44
N TYR A 141 6.98 1.88 -3.49
CA TYR A 141 7.33 1.54 -4.86
C TYR A 141 8.75 2.03 -5.21
N TYR A 142 9.09 3.26 -4.84
CA TYR A 142 10.45 3.79 -4.98
C TYR A 142 11.51 2.89 -4.31
N TYR A 143 11.26 2.43 -3.07
CA TYR A 143 12.20 1.53 -2.39
C TYR A 143 12.33 0.18 -3.07
N ILE A 144 11.26 -0.35 -3.67
CA ILE A 144 11.34 -1.57 -4.47
C ILE A 144 12.24 -1.34 -5.69
N LEU A 145 12.07 -0.22 -6.41
CA LEU A 145 12.93 0.12 -7.54
C LEU A 145 14.41 0.15 -7.13
N CYS A 146 14.73 0.74 -5.98
CA CYS A 146 16.10 0.79 -5.45
C CYS A 146 16.65 -0.57 -5.00
N ASN A 147 15.83 -1.39 -4.34
CA ASN A 147 16.31 -2.52 -3.55
C ASN A 147 16.03 -3.90 -4.15
N HIS A 148 15.27 -4.01 -5.25
CA HIS A 148 14.72 -5.28 -5.74
C HIS A 148 15.76 -6.41 -5.90
N GLU A 149 16.95 -6.12 -6.44
CA GLU A 149 18.00 -7.15 -6.63
C GLU A 149 18.42 -7.80 -5.30
N LEU A 150 18.57 -6.98 -4.25
CA LEU A 150 18.96 -7.47 -2.93
C LEU A 150 17.77 -8.10 -2.18
N LEU A 151 16.55 -7.61 -2.41
CA LEU A 151 15.34 -8.23 -1.89
C LEU A 151 15.16 -9.66 -2.45
N ASP A 152 15.44 -9.85 -3.74
CA ASP A 152 15.47 -11.17 -4.39
C ASP A 152 16.61 -12.04 -3.85
N LYS A 153 17.84 -11.52 -3.80
CA LYS A 153 19.02 -12.21 -3.27
C LYS A 153 18.77 -12.79 -1.87
N TYR A 154 18.06 -12.06 -1.02
CA TYR A 154 17.78 -12.48 0.35
C TYR A 154 16.49 -13.27 0.54
N ASP A 155 15.69 -13.44 -0.51
CA ASP A 155 14.38 -14.11 -0.46
C ASP A 155 13.51 -13.51 0.65
N ILE A 156 13.33 -12.18 0.61
CA ILE A 156 12.55 -11.46 1.60
C ILE A 156 11.07 -11.77 1.40
N HIS A 157 10.57 -12.79 2.11
CA HIS A 157 9.17 -13.26 2.09
C HIS A 157 8.80 -13.91 3.44
N HIS A 158 7.51 -13.98 3.75
CA HIS A 158 7.05 -14.84 4.82
C HIS A 158 7.14 -16.32 4.43
N THR A 159 7.60 -17.16 5.36
CA THR A 159 7.62 -18.61 5.16
C THR A 159 6.20 -19.16 5.04
N GLY A 160 5.95 -19.96 3.98
CA GLY A 160 4.68 -20.63 3.74
C GLY A 160 3.65 -19.83 2.94
N LEU A 161 3.95 -18.57 2.59
CA LEU A 161 3.16 -17.80 1.64
C LEU A 161 3.68 -17.98 0.21
N LYS A 162 2.87 -17.54 -0.78
CA LYS A 162 3.23 -17.66 -2.20
C LYS A 162 4.38 -16.72 -2.52
N LYS A 163 5.46 -17.27 -3.08
CA LYS A 163 6.64 -16.50 -3.46
C LYS A 163 6.43 -15.72 -4.75
N PHE A 164 7.19 -14.64 -4.89
CA PHE A 164 7.32 -13.84 -6.11
C PHE A 164 8.76 -13.31 -6.22
N GLU A 165 9.07 -12.65 -7.34
CA GLU A 165 10.34 -11.98 -7.55
C GLU A 165 10.12 -10.46 -7.48
N TRP A 166 10.90 -9.77 -6.66
CA TRP A 166 10.88 -8.31 -6.55
C TRP A 166 11.32 -7.66 -7.85
N SER A 167 12.27 -8.26 -8.56
CA SER A 167 12.70 -7.82 -9.90
C SER A 167 11.57 -7.86 -10.92
N PHE A 168 10.65 -8.83 -10.85
CA PHE A 168 9.46 -8.83 -11.69
C PHE A 168 8.60 -7.59 -11.45
N ILE A 169 8.40 -7.21 -10.18
CA ILE A 169 7.60 -6.03 -9.81
C ILE A 169 8.30 -4.73 -10.25
N ALA A 170 9.59 -4.60 -9.98
CA ALA A 170 10.38 -3.40 -10.30
C ALA A 170 10.52 -3.16 -11.81
N ASN A 171 10.57 -4.22 -12.61
CA ASN A 171 10.75 -4.15 -14.06
C ASN A 171 9.42 -4.18 -14.84
N PHE A 172 8.28 -4.35 -14.14
CA PHE A 172 6.97 -4.29 -14.79
C PHE A 172 6.68 -2.86 -15.26
N GLU A 173 6.19 -2.71 -16.49
CA GLU A 173 6.01 -1.38 -17.11
C GLU A 173 4.99 -0.50 -16.35
N SER A 174 3.92 -1.11 -15.83
CA SER A 174 2.85 -0.40 -15.15
C SER A 174 2.19 -1.23 -14.04
N PRO A 175 2.88 -1.46 -12.90
CA PRO A 175 2.29 -2.14 -11.76
C PRO A 175 1.14 -1.30 -11.19
N LYS A 176 0.10 -1.97 -10.66
CA LYS A 176 -1.02 -1.30 -10.01
C LYS A 176 -0.62 -0.88 -8.60
N LEU A 177 -0.68 0.42 -8.33
CA LEU A 177 -0.48 0.99 -6.99
C LEU A 177 -1.85 1.33 -6.40
N LEU A 178 -2.29 0.58 -5.41
CA LEU A 178 -3.63 0.73 -4.84
C LEU A 178 -3.59 1.45 -3.49
N LEU A 179 -4.40 2.51 -3.35
CA LEU A 179 -4.79 3.01 -2.03
C LEU A 179 -6.23 2.56 -1.76
N VAL A 180 -6.42 1.83 -0.68
CA VAL A 180 -7.70 1.18 -0.39
C VAL A 180 -8.16 1.54 1.01
N ALA A 181 -9.44 1.90 1.12
CA ALA A 181 -10.02 2.23 2.41
C ALA A 181 -11.52 1.93 2.46
N ASN A 182 -12.08 1.89 3.66
CA ASN A 182 -13.51 1.69 3.84
C ASN A 182 -14.34 2.94 3.49
N LYS A 183 -15.62 2.75 3.16
CA LYS A 183 -16.56 3.83 2.79
C LYS A 183 -16.52 5.04 3.73
N ARG A 184 -16.51 4.85 5.05
CA ARG A 184 -16.42 5.96 6.02
C ARG A 184 -15.14 6.79 5.87
N TYR A 185 -14.01 6.17 5.53
CA TYR A 185 -12.75 6.87 5.30
C TYR A 185 -12.88 7.82 4.10
N TRP A 186 -13.33 7.28 2.97
CA TRP A 186 -13.50 8.04 1.74
C TRP A 186 -14.52 9.16 1.90
N ASN A 187 -15.70 8.84 2.44
CA ASN A 187 -16.75 9.84 2.70
C ASN A 187 -16.24 10.99 3.56
N ARG A 188 -15.45 10.70 4.60
CA ARG A 188 -14.88 11.76 5.45
C ARG A 188 -13.92 12.66 4.67
N TRP A 189 -12.99 12.08 3.92
CA TRP A 189 -11.91 12.83 3.32
C TRP A 189 -12.32 13.53 2.03
N LEU A 190 -13.11 12.89 1.18
CA LEU A 190 -13.65 13.54 -0.02
C LEU A 190 -14.56 14.71 0.33
N ASN A 191 -15.35 14.62 1.42
CA ASN A 191 -16.13 15.76 1.90
C ASN A 191 -15.28 16.91 2.46
N ARG A 192 -14.03 16.64 2.91
CA ARG A 192 -13.14 17.65 3.49
C ARG A 192 -12.22 18.30 2.46
N ILE A 193 -11.68 17.49 1.55
CA ILE A 193 -10.72 17.93 0.53
C ILE A 193 -11.47 18.42 -0.72
N GLY A 194 -12.61 17.81 -1.04
CA GLY A 194 -13.25 17.93 -2.35
C GLY A 194 -12.72 16.88 -3.33
N GLU A 195 -13.64 16.20 -4.02
CA GLU A 195 -13.31 15.14 -4.99
C GLU A 195 -12.48 15.65 -6.17
N GLU A 196 -12.78 16.84 -6.68
CA GLU A 196 -12.04 17.47 -7.79
C GLU A 196 -10.59 17.81 -7.41
N ILE A 197 -10.39 18.33 -6.19
CA ILE A 197 -9.06 18.66 -5.67
C ILE A 197 -8.24 17.38 -5.50
N PHE A 198 -8.83 16.36 -4.89
CA PHE A 198 -8.15 15.07 -4.73
C PHE A 198 -7.85 14.42 -6.09
N SER A 199 -8.78 14.44 -7.05
CA SER A 199 -8.57 13.96 -8.42
C SER A 199 -7.44 14.69 -9.13
N SER A 200 -7.34 16.01 -8.96
CA SER A 200 -6.29 16.83 -9.55
C SER A 200 -4.91 16.48 -8.98
N GLN A 201 -4.82 16.23 -7.68
CA GLN A 201 -3.59 15.73 -7.04
C GLN A 201 -3.22 14.33 -7.52
N MET A 202 -4.20 13.44 -7.70
CA MET A 202 -3.97 12.11 -8.26
C MET A 202 -3.44 12.18 -9.68
N LYS A 203 -4.03 13.04 -10.51
CA LYS A 203 -3.56 13.28 -11.88
C LYS A 203 -2.13 13.81 -11.90
N TYR A 204 -1.80 14.74 -11.00
CA TYR A 204 -0.43 15.23 -10.86
C TYR A 204 0.59 14.09 -10.68
N PHE A 205 0.32 13.12 -9.79
CA PHE A 205 1.21 11.98 -9.63
C PHE A 205 1.29 11.10 -10.88
N LYS A 206 0.15 10.77 -11.50
CA LYS A 206 0.11 9.93 -12.71
C LYS A 206 0.91 10.55 -13.86
N ASP A 207 0.72 11.85 -14.08
CA ASP A 207 1.34 12.58 -15.20
C ASP A 207 2.85 12.79 -15.00
N ASN A 208 3.32 12.98 -13.76
CA ASN A 208 4.73 13.28 -13.47
C ASN A 208 5.58 12.04 -13.13
N LEU A 209 4.98 11.00 -12.53
CA LEU A 209 5.70 9.81 -12.08
C LEU A 209 5.52 8.60 -12.99
N ASN A 210 4.64 8.69 -14.01
CA ASN A 210 4.29 7.59 -14.92
C ASN A 210 3.89 6.31 -14.15
N VAL A 211 2.96 6.46 -13.20
CA VAL A 211 2.52 5.41 -12.28
C VAL A 211 1.03 5.12 -12.46
N ASN A 212 0.64 3.85 -12.31
CA ASN A 212 -0.77 3.47 -12.31
C ASN A 212 -1.33 3.42 -10.89
N ILE A 213 -1.67 4.61 -10.36
CA ILE A 213 -2.28 4.72 -9.03
C ILE A 213 -3.80 4.65 -9.12
N GLU A 214 -4.40 3.87 -8.24
CA GLU A 214 -5.83 3.61 -8.25
C GLU A 214 -6.39 3.60 -6.82
N CYS A 215 -7.51 4.27 -6.61
CA CYS A 215 -8.17 4.33 -5.30
C CYS A 215 -9.41 3.43 -5.29
N PHE A 216 -9.55 2.61 -4.24
CA PHE A 216 -10.69 1.71 -4.09
C PHE A 216 -11.36 1.81 -2.71
N SER A 217 -12.66 1.59 -2.70
CA SER A 217 -13.52 1.62 -1.51
C SER A 217 -14.00 0.22 -1.16
N THR A 218 -13.94 -0.13 0.12
CA THR A 218 -14.51 -1.35 0.69
C THR A 218 -15.72 -1.03 1.55
N ASP A 219 -16.46 -2.07 1.94
CA ASP A 219 -17.50 -1.92 2.96
C ASP A 219 -16.93 -1.52 4.32
N ASP A 220 -17.81 -0.94 5.14
CA ASP A 220 -17.50 -0.62 6.53
C ASP A 220 -17.68 -1.87 7.40
N GLU A 221 -16.60 -2.37 7.97
CA GLU A 221 -16.62 -3.59 8.78
C GLU A 221 -16.78 -3.28 10.28
N ASP A 222 -17.59 -4.07 10.98
CA ASP A 222 -17.72 -3.95 12.43
C ASP A 222 -16.83 -4.96 13.17
N PHE A 223 -15.53 -4.69 13.16
CA PHE A 223 -14.55 -5.50 13.90
C PHE A 223 -14.72 -5.44 15.43
N GLU A 224 -15.46 -4.46 15.96
CA GLU A 224 -15.82 -4.44 17.39
C GLU A 224 -16.85 -5.53 17.67
N ALA A 225 -17.93 -5.57 16.88
CA ALA A 225 -18.96 -6.58 16.98
C ALA A 225 -18.42 -7.99 16.67
N GLN A 226 -17.57 -8.14 15.65
CA GLN A 226 -16.95 -9.43 15.31
C GLN A 226 -16.11 -10.00 16.46
N LYS A 227 -15.39 -9.13 17.20
CA LYS A 227 -14.59 -9.56 18.34
C LYS A 227 -15.46 -9.91 19.55
N GLY A 228 -16.49 -9.10 19.82
CA GLY A 228 -17.31 -9.19 21.03
C GLY A 228 -16.44 -9.23 22.30
N ASP A 229 -16.73 -10.18 23.18
CA ASP A 229 -16.00 -10.39 24.44
C ASP A 229 -14.75 -11.27 24.31
N CYS A 230 -14.46 -11.80 23.12
CA CYS A 230 -13.30 -12.66 22.91
C CYS A 230 -11.99 -11.86 23.02
N GLU A 231 -10.95 -12.40 23.66
CA GLU A 231 -9.66 -11.71 23.74
C GLU A 231 -9.02 -11.51 22.35
N LYS A 232 -9.12 -12.55 21.51
CA LYS A 232 -8.61 -12.64 20.15
C LYS A 232 -9.69 -13.24 19.24
N TYR A 233 -9.61 -12.95 17.95
CA TYR A 233 -10.54 -13.43 16.94
C TYR A 233 -9.86 -13.50 15.56
N ILE A 234 -10.56 -14.12 14.61
CA ILE A 234 -10.23 -14.14 13.18
C ILE A 234 -11.07 -13.06 12.51
N PRO A 235 -10.47 -11.96 12.02
CA PRO A 235 -11.22 -10.95 11.30
C PRO A 235 -11.71 -11.49 9.97
N VAL A 236 -12.92 -11.12 9.60
CA VAL A 236 -13.53 -11.41 8.30
C VAL A 236 -14.04 -10.12 7.67
N ILE A 237 -13.96 -10.04 6.35
CA ILE A 237 -14.64 -8.98 5.59
C ILE A 237 -15.96 -9.52 5.06
N SER A 238 -16.97 -8.66 5.01
CA SER A 238 -18.31 -8.96 4.51
C SER A 238 -18.35 -9.12 2.98
N SER A 239 -17.42 -8.48 2.27
CA SER A 239 -17.32 -8.47 0.82
C SER A 239 -15.86 -8.38 0.36
N ASN A 240 -15.47 -9.21 -0.59
CA ASN A 240 -14.18 -9.10 -1.29
C ASN A 240 -14.24 -8.19 -2.53
N ARG A 241 -15.39 -7.54 -2.79
CA ARG A 241 -15.56 -6.63 -3.94
C ARG A 241 -15.25 -5.20 -3.54
N TRP A 242 -14.34 -4.57 -4.27
CA TRP A 242 -13.88 -3.20 -4.02
C TRP A 242 -14.30 -2.28 -5.14
N LEU A 243 -14.97 -1.18 -4.79
CA LEU A 243 -15.51 -0.23 -5.76
C LEU A 243 -14.49 0.85 -6.07
N LYS A 244 -14.25 1.10 -7.36
CA LYS A 244 -13.38 2.19 -7.80
C LYS A 244 -13.87 3.54 -7.25
N VAL A 245 -12.97 4.31 -6.68
CA VAL A 245 -13.24 5.68 -6.24
C VAL A 245 -12.79 6.67 -7.32
N ILE A 246 -11.49 6.62 -7.67
CA ILE A 246 -10.81 7.49 -8.67
C ILE A 246 -9.66 6.71 -9.31
#